data_AF-A0A8S8XPL4-F1
#
_entry.id   AF-A0A8S8XPL4-F1
#
_cell.length_a   1.000
_cell.length_b   1.000
_cell.length_c   1.000
_cell.angle_alpha   90.00
_cell.angle_beta   90.00
_cell.angle_gamma   90.00
#
_symmetry.space_group_name_H-M   'P 1'
#
loop_
_entity.id
_entity.type
_entity.pdbx_description
1 polymer ?
#
loop_
_entity_poly.entity_id
_entity_poly.type
_entity_poly.pdbx_seq_one_letter_code
_entity_poly.pdbx_strand_id
1 'polypeptide(L)'
;MGEPKFSRPKFDTPSHPWKAARIEEEHAIKAQHGLKNMREIWKAKSQLRRHRRQAMRLIGMVDTSEGHGKREMEDLLRSLHNKGLIQSDASLDDILSLGTKIS
;
A
#
# COMPACT_ATOMS: atom_id res chain seq x y z
N MET A 1 -30.08 -1.68 -21.60
CA MET A 1 -29.15 -0.69 -21.06
C MET A 1 -28.45 -1.32 -19.86
N GLY A 2 -27.16 -1.65 -19.99
CA GLY A 2 -26.44 -2.57 -19.09
C GLY A 2 -25.94 -1.94 -17.78
N GLU A 3 -25.61 -2.81 -16.83
CA GLU A 3 -25.02 -2.44 -15.54
C GLU A 3 -23.66 -1.75 -15.71
N PRO A 4 -23.44 -0.58 -15.09
CA PRO A 4 -22.13 0.07 -15.10
C PRO A 4 -21.08 -0.76 -14.34
N LYS A 5 -20.13 -1.36 -15.06
CA LYS A 5 -19.03 -2.12 -14.46
C LYS A 5 -17.78 -1.24 -14.31
N PHE A 6 -17.63 -0.62 -13.13
CA PHE A 6 -16.46 0.19 -12.81
C PHE A 6 -15.24 -0.69 -12.45
N SER A 7 -14.61 -1.32 -13.45
CA SER A 7 -13.36 -2.06 -13.25
C SER A 7 -12.19 -1.09 -13.06
N ARG A 8 -11.61 -1.06 -11.85
CA ARG A 8 -10.41 -0.27 -11.55
C ARG A 8 -9.15 -1.15 -11.66
N PRO A 9 -8.02 -0.62 -12.17
CA PRO A 9 -6.78 -1.37 -12.21
C PRO A 9 -6.32 -1.73 -10.79
N LYS A 10 -5.80 -2.96 -10.64
CA LYS A 10 -5.33 -3.51 -9.36
C LYS A 10 -3.88 -3.14 -9.05
N PHE A 11 -3.10 -2.77 -10.06
CA PHE A 11 -1.69 -2.43 -9.94
C PHE A 11 -1.29 -1.43 -11.03
N ASP A 12 -0.25 -0.65 -10.74
CA ASP A 12 0.40 0.21 -11.73
C ASP A 12 1.63 -0.51 -12.30
N THR A 13 1.87 -0.35 -13.60
CA THR A 13 3.05 -0.88 -14.29
C THR A 13 4.25 0.04 -14.05
N PRO A 14 5.47 -0.49 -13.93
CA PRO A 14 6.68 0.32 -13.88
C PRO A 14 6.77 1.32 -15.04
N SER A 15 7.21 2.55 -14.75
CA SER A 15 7.34 3.62 -15.75
C SER A 15 8.29 3.27 -16.89
N HIS A 16 9.30 2.42 -16.64
CA HIS A 16 10.27 2.03 -17.64
C HIS A 16 10.60 0.53 -17.56
N PRO A 17 10.52 -0.21 -18.67
CA PRO A 17 10.71 -1.66 -18.67
C PRO A 17 12.15 -2.07 -18.29
N TRP A 18 13.17 -1.45 -18.88
CA TRP A 18 14.58 -1.84 -18.67
C TRP A 18 15.29 -0.96 -17.63
N LYS A 19 14.99 -1.18 -16.34
CA LYS A 19 15.80 -0.62 -15.25
C LYS A 19 16.45 -1.75 -14.48
N ALA A 20 17.76 -1.94 -14.66
CA ALA A 20 18.53 -3.04 -14.09
C ALA A 20 18.31 -3.18 -12.57
N ALA A 21 18.52 -2.09 -11.81
CA ALA A 21 18.34 -2.08 -10.36
C ALA A 21 16.91 -2.49 -9.91
N ARG A 22 15.87 -2.09 -10.66
CA ARG A 22 14.48 -2.47 -10.37
C ARG A 22 14.25 -3.96 -10.64
N ILE A 23 14.76 -4.45 -11.77
CA ILE A 23 14.60 -5.85 -12.17
C ILE A 23 15.30 -6.74 -11.15
N GLU A 24 16.53 -6.42 -10.76
CA GLU A 24 17.29 -7.17 -9.76
C GLU A 24 16.56 -7.22 -8.41
N GLU A 25 16.03 -6.08 -7.93
CA GLU A 25 15.23 -6.04 -6.70
C GLU A 25 13.95 -6.89 -6.81
N GLU A 26 13.21 -6.80 -7.92
CA GLU A 26 11.99 -7.60 -8.14
C GLU A 26 12.30 -9.10 -8.22
N HIS A 27 13.43 -9.48 -8.82
CA HIS A 27 13.90 -10.86 -8.87
C HIS A 27 14.31 -11.39 -7.49
N ALA A 28 15.01 -10.58 -6.68
CA ALA A 28 15.38 -10.94 -5.32
C ALA A 28 14.13 -11.19 -4.44
N ILE A 29 13.14 -10.28 -4.50
CA ILE A 29 11.86 -10.43 -3.79
C ILE A 29 11.11 -11.68 -4.27
N LYS A 30 11.08 -11.93 -5.58
CA LYS A 30 10.43 -13.12 -6.14
C LYS A 30 11.07 -14.40 -5.60
N ALA A 31 12.39 -14.48 -5.56
CA ALA A 31 13.13 -15.64 -5.08
C ALA A 31 12.93 -15.87 -3.58
N GLN A 32 13.00 -14.80 -2.77
CA GLN A 32 12.85 -14.87 -1.31
C GLN A 32 11.45 -15.34 -0.88
N HIS A 33 10.40 -14.87 -1.58
CA HIS A 33 9.01 -15.18 -1.23
C HIS A 33 8.39 -16.30 -2.08
N GLY A 34 9.12 -16.90 -3.02
CA GLY A 34 8.60 -17.98 -3.89
C GLY A 34 7.45 -17.55 -4.80
N LEU A 35 7.38 -16.27 -5.20
CA LEU A 35 6.26 -15.73 -5.97
C LEU A 35 6.26 -16.27 -7.40
N LYS A 36 5.07 -16.50 -7.97
CA LYS A 36 4.95 -17.05 -9.33
C LYS A 36 5.32 -16.01 -10.38
N ASN A 37 4.81 -14.78 -10.22
CA ASN A 37 4.85 -13.73 -11.23
C ASN A 37 5.20 -12.35 -10.64
N MET A 38 5.88 -11.50 -11.41
CA MET A 38 6.18 -10.10 -11.01
C MET A 38 4.93 -9.25 -10.77
N ARG A 39 3.80 -9.63 -11.37
CA ARG A 39 2.49 -8.99 -11.14
C ARG A 39 2.08 -9.04 -9.66
N GLU A 40 2.48 -10.05 -8.91
CA GLU A 40 2.18 -10.14 -7.47
C GLU A 40 2.94 -9.07 -6.69
N ILE A 41 4.20 -8.85 -7.03
CA ILE A 41 5.04 -7.79 -6.47
C ILE A 41 4.44 -6.42 -6.81
N TRP A 42 4.04 -6.19 -8.07
CA TRP A 42 3.45 -4.91 -8.48
C TRP A 42 2.11 -4.64 -7.79
N LYS A 43 1.29 -5.67 -7.56
CA LYS A 43 0.06 -5.55 -6.75
C LYS A 43 0.37 -5.19 -5.31
N ALA A 44 1.34 -5.85 -4.68
CA ALA A 44 1.75 -5.54 -3.31
C ALA A 44 2.30 -4.11 -3.19
N LYS A 45 3.24 -3.72 -4.06
CA LYS A 45 3.79 -2.35 -4.13
C LYS A 45 2.68 -1.31 -4.34
N SER A 46 1.71 -1.61 -5.21
CA SER A 46 0.57 -0.72 -5.49
C SER A 46 -0.38 -0.57 -4.31
N GLN A 47 -0.68 -1.67 -3.59
CA GLN A 47 -1.51 -1.65 -2.38
C GLN A 47 -0.85 -0.84 -1.27
N LEU A 48 0.44 -1.07 -1.03
CA LEU A 48 1.23 -0.35 -0.04
C LEU A 48 1.22 1.16 -0.34
N ARG A 49 1.43 1.54 -1.61
CA ARG A 49 1.34 2.94 -2.04
C ARG A 49 -0.03 3.56 -1.79
N ARG A 50 -1.13 2.81 -1.94
CA ARG A 50 -2.49 3.30 -1.62
C ARG A 50 -2.64 3.57 -0.12
N HIS A 51 -2.16 2.67 0.73
CA HIS A 51 -2.20 2.84 2.18
C HIS A 51 -1.36 4.04 2.64
N ARG A 52 -0.13 4.21 2.13
CA ARG A 52 0.70 5.40 2.42
C ARG A 52 0.06 6.70 1.98
N ARG A 53 -0.56 6.75 0.80
CA ARG A 53 -1.30 7.92 0.33
C ARG A 53 -2.48 8.27 1.22
N GLN A 54 -3.21 7.27 1.69
CA GLN A 54 -4.30 7.46 2.62
C GLN A 54 -3.78 8.01 3.95
N ALA A 55 -2.69 7.46 4.49
CA ALA A 55 -2.03 7.96 5.69
C ALA A 55 -1.55 9.41 5.52
N MET A 56 -0.82 9.74 4.45
CA MET A 56 -0.38 11.11 4.16
C MET A 56 -1.55 12.10 4.07
N ARG A 57 -2.66 11.71 3.41
CA ARG A 57 -3.86 12.54 3.34
C ARG A 57 -4.44 12.79 4.72
N LEU A 58 -4.52 11.76 5.56
CA LEU A 58 -5.05 11.86 6.92
C LEU A 58 -4.16 12.74 7.82
N ILE A 59 -2.83 12.61 7.71
CA ILE A 59 -1.87 13.47 8.44
C ILE A 59 -2.07 14.94 8.05
N GLY A 60 -2.18 15.24 6.76
CA GLY A 60 -2.40 16.62 6.28
C GLY A 60 -3.80 17.18 6.57
N MET A 61 -4.75 16.33 6.96
CA MET A 61 -6.13 16.72 7.29
C MET A 61 -6.35 16.89 8.81
N VAL A 62 -5.32 16.71 9.64
CA VAL A 62 -5.42 16.80 11.12
C VAL A 62 -5.90 18.18 11.59
N ASP A 63 -5.65 19.24 10.82
CA ASP A 63 -6.08 20.62 11.16
C ASP A 63 -7.56 20.92 10.84
N THR A 64 -8.24 20.11 10.04
CA THR A 64 -9.63 20.37 9.68
C THR A 64 -10.56 19.64 10.64
N SER A 65 -11.05 20.40 11.60
CA SER A 65 -12.10 20.10 12.58
C SER A 65 -13.15 19.06 12.12
N GLU A 66 -13.65 18.28 13.10
CA GLU A 66 -14.91 17.50 13.10
C GLU A 66 -14.87 16.03 12.63
N GLY A 67 -14.63 15.11 13.58
CA GLY A 67 -15.15 13.73 13.67
C GLY A 67 -14.76 12.70 12.59
N HIS A 68 -14.81 13.07 11.31
CA HIS A 68 -14.61 12.20 10.16
C HIS A 68 -13.15 11.77 10.00
N GLY A 69 -12.19 12.70 10.13
CA GLY A 69 -10.76 12.38 9.98
C GLY A 69 -10.26 11.37 11.02
N LYS A 70 -10.69 11.52 12.27
CA LYS A 70 -10.35 10.59 13.37
C LYS A 70 -10.94 9.19 13.12
N ARG A 71 -12.19 9.12 12.68
CA ARG A 71 -12.85 7.84 12.35
C ARG A 71 -12.17 7.13 11.19
N GLU A 72 -11.83 7.86 10.12
CA GLU A 72 -11.10 7.28 8.98
C GLU A 72 -9.70 6.78 9.37
N MET A 73 -9.03 7.49 10.29
CA MET A 73 -7.75 7.06 10.86
C MET A 73 -7.90 5.74 11.64
N GLU A 74 -8.85 5.67 12.56
CA GLU A 74 -9.13 4.45 13.34
C GLU A 74 -9.51 3.27 12.43
N ASP A 75 -10.31 3.51 11.39
CA ASP A 75 -10.68 2.50 10.40
C ASP A 75 -9.47 2.00 9.60
N LEU A 76 -8.55 2.90 9.21
CA LEU A 76 -7.33 2.54 8.51
C LEU A 76 -6.41 1.68 9.41
N LEU A 77 -6.17 2.13 10.65
CA LEU A 77 -5.35 1.41 11.63
C LEU A 77 -5.94 0.03 11.92
N ARG A 78 -7.24 -0.05 12.18
CA ARG A 78 -7.93 -1.33 12.40
C ARG A 78 -7.82 -2.26 11.19
N SER A 79 -7.98 -1.74 9.97
CA SER A 79 -7.85 -2.55 8.76
C SER A 79 -6.44 -3.12 8.56
N LEU A 80 -5.40 -2.33 8.87
CA LEU A 80 -4.00 -2.75 8.73
C LEU A 80 -3.58 -3.69 9.85
N HIS A 81 -4.03 -3.45 11.09
CA HIS A 81 -3.83 -4.35 12.23
C HIS A 81 -4.46 -5.72 11.97
N ASN A 82 -5.71 -5.76 11.47
CA ASN A 82 -6.39 -7.02 11.13
C ASN A 82 -5.68 -7.81 10.01
N LYS A 83 -4.88 -7.13 9.17
CA LYS A 83 -4.04 -7.77 8.15
C LYS A 83 -2.66 -8.19 8.68
N GLY A 84 -2.34 -7.89 9.94
CA GLY A 84 -1.06 -8.17 10.57
C GLY A 84 0.08 -7.30 10.03
N LEU A 85 -0.23 -6.13 9.44
CA LEU A 85 0.78 -5.25 8.83
C LEU A 85 1.38 -4.26 9.83
N ILE A 86 0.68 -3.98 10.94
CA ILE A 86 1.09 -3.03 11.97
C ILE A 86 0.76 -3.60 13.36
N GLN A 87 1.48 -3.14 14.37
CA GLN A 87 1.20 -3.43 15.78
C GLN A 87 0.00 -2.61 16.28
N SER A 88 -0.56 -2.99 17.45
CA SER A 88 -1.74 -2.36 18.03
C SER A 88 -1.51 -0.92 18.51
N ASP A 89 -0.26 -0.53 18.75
CA ASP A 89 0.20 0.79 19.15
C ASP A 89 0.69 1.67 17.99
N ALA A 90 0.59 1.17 16.75
CA ALA A 90 1.12 1.85 15.58
C ALA A 90 0.36 3.15 15.25
N SER A 91 1.12 4.14 14.80
CA SER A 91 0.69 5.46 14.39
C SER A 91 0.56 5.57 12.86
N LEU A 92 0.04 6.71 12.38
CA LEU A 92 0.00 6.99 10.94
C LEU A 92 1.40 7.07 10.31
N ASP A 93 2.42 7.44 11.08
CA ASP A 93 3.80 7.53 10.62
C ASP A 93 4.40 6.15 10.36
N ASP A 94 4.06 5.16 11.19
CA ASP A 94 4.49 3.77 11.01
C ASP A 94 3.99 3.18 9.69
N ILE A 95 2.82 3.62 9.21
CA ILE A 95 2.30 3.21 7.90
C ILE A 95 3.19 3.74 6.76
N LEU A 96 3.82 4.91 6.94
CA LEU A 96 4.73 5.50 5.96
C LEU A 96 6.03 4.71 5.86
N SER A 97 6.52 4.17 6.98
CA SER A 97 7.75 3.38 7.03
C SER A 97 7.61 1.96 6.47
N LEU A 98 6.39 1.39 6.40
CA LEU A 98 6.12 0.05 5.86
C LEU A 98 6.78 -0.17 4.51
N GLY A 99 7.70 -1.13 4.38
CA GLY A 99 8.40 -1.45 3.14
C GLY A 99 7.97 -2.79 2.53
N THR A 100 8.34 -3.02 1.26
CA THR A 100 8.34 -4.37 0.67
C THR A 100 9.65 -5.12 0.94
N LYS A 101 10.56 -4.51 1.70
CA LYS A 101 11.79 -5.13 2.20
C LYS A 101 11.60 -5.41 3.67
N ILE A 102 11.84 -6.65 4.06
CA ILE A 102 12.02 -7.03 5.45
C ILE A 102 13.53 -6.90 5.71
N SER A 103 13.90 -6.30 6.83
CA SER A 103 15.29 -6.14 7.25
C SER A 103 15.96 -7.48 7.57
#